data_AF-A0A1Y3W737-F1
#
_entry.id   AF-A0A1Y3W737-F1
#
_cell.length_a   1.000
_cell.length_b   1.000
_cell.length_c   1.000
_cell.angle_alpha   90.00
_cell.angle_beta   90.00
_cell.angle_gamma   90.00
#
_symmetry.space_group_name_H-M   'P 1'
#
loop_
_entity.id
_entity.type
_entity.pdbx_description
1 polymer ?
#
loop_
_entity_poly.entity_id
_entity_poly.type
_entity_poly.pdbx_seq_one_letter_code
_entity_poly.pdbx_strand_id
1 'polypeptide(L)'
;MEEIWSCIESRANALQTDQLDRAKTLIDEFCAYEYASQADFSDLSRVSIAYTTVGDEDIPLQVHVDFEGYKIERELDGKPLDARQYSSLQELIENELEGLDFQELAAVSDAEIQAALASAKKEAAFAELPVYRQNAAYAREHGELEQYRVSHQANIACKEAIEQSIDQNYDGRRLAKGTADKVMQKFGPERVMYVLAYTIQQKGWDGRFHPYNKDWARTVDIPPNPDSFGFERNCEFVVDSHAGLTDLFVSQARREV
;
A
#
# COMPACT_ATOMS: atom_id res chain seq x y z
N MET A 1 -6.35 -44.16 -18.58
CA MET A 1 -6.74 -42.98 -17.78
C MET A 1 -5.58 -42.00 -17.69
N GLU A 2 -4.36 -42.43 -17.35
CA GLU A 2 -3.15 -41.57 -17.36
C GLU A 2 -2.80 -41.00 -18.75
N GLU A 3 -2.88 -41.79 -19.81
CA GLU A 3 -2.58 -41.32 -21.18
C GLU A 3 -3.57 -40.25 -21.69
N ILE A 4 -4.83 -40.30 -21.24
CA ILE A 4 -5.86 -39.33 -21.64
C ILE A 4 -5.62 -38.00 -20.90
N TRP A 5 -5.30 -38.06 -19.60
CA TRP A 5 -4.99 -36.88 -18.80
C TRP A 5 -3.73 -36.16 -19.30
N SER A 6 -2.66 -36.92 -19.63
CA SER A 6 -1.43 -36.37 -20.20
C SER A 6 -1.63 -35.72 -21.58
N CYS A 7 -2.49 -36.29 -22.44
CA CYS A 7 -2.86 -35.67 -23.72
C CYS A 7 -3.69 -34.39 -23.56
N ILE A 8 -4.55 -34.31 -22.53
CA ILE A 8 -5.36 -33.12 -22.25
C ILE A 8 -4.46 -32.00 -21.72
N GLU A 9 -3.57 -32.29 -20.76
CA GLU A 9 -2.60 -31.34 -20.23
C GLU A 9 -1.66 -30.80 -21.32
N SER A 10 -1.16 -31.66 -22.21
CA SER A 10 -0.25 -31.20 -23.28
C SER A 10 -0.94 -30.27 -24.28
N ARG A 11 -2.20 -30.54 -24.63
CA ARG A 11 -3.00 -29.67 -25.52
C ARG A 11 -3.39 -28.36 -24.85
N ALA A 12 -3.73 -28.40 -23.56
CA ALA A 12 -4.02 -27.20 -22.79
C ALA A 12 -2.79 -26.28 -22.69
N ASN A 13 -1.62 -26.84 -22.39
CA ASN A 13 -0.36 -26.09 -22.35
C ASN A 13 0.01 -25.50 -23.73
N ALA A 14 -0.16 -26.27 -24.81
CA ALA A 14 0.11 -25.78 -26.16
C ALA A 14 -0.82 -24.63 -26.55
N LEU A 15 -2.11 -24.73 -26.22
CA LEU A 15 -3.09 -23.67 -26.48
C LEU A 15 -2.75 -22.40 -25.71
N GLN A 16 -2.38 -22.53 -24.43
CA GLN A 16 -1.99 -21.39 -23.60
C GLN A 16 -0.68 -20.74 -24.08
N THR A 17 0.26 -21.52 -24.61
CA THR A 17 1.50 -21.02 -25.20
C THR A 17 1.19 -20.20 -26.46
N ASP A 18 0.34 -20.71 -27.35
CA ASP A 18 -0.08 -20.01 -28.57
C ASP A 18 -0.82 -18.70 -28.26
N GLN A 19 -1.68 -18.72 -27.24
CA GLN A 19 -2.34 -17.52 -26.72
C GLN A 19 -1.34 -16.49 -26.16
N LEU A 20 -0.35 -16.93 -25.39
CA LEU A 20 0.66 -16.04 -24.82
C LEU A 20 1.53 -15.42 -25.91
N ASP A 21 1.95 -16.20 -26.90
CA ASP A 21 2.74 -15.70 -28.03
C ASP A 21 1.93 -14.69 -28.87
N ARG A 22 0.64 -14.96 -29.07
CA ARG A 22 -0.29 -14.01 -29.70
C ARG A 22 -0.41 -12.71 -28.90
N ALA A 23 -0.60 -12.80 -27.59
CA ALA A 23 -0.72 -11.65 -26.72
C ALA A 23 0.55 -10.78 -26.72
N LYS A 24 1.72 -11.41 -26.64
CA LYS A 24 3.02 -10.72 -26.74
C LYS A 24 3.17 -10.00 -28.07
N THR A 25 2.77 -10.65 -29.17
CA THR A 25 2.82 -10.05 -30.51
C THR A 25 1.96 -8.79 -30.59
N LEU A 26 0.72 -8.85 -30.09
CA LEU A 26 -0.20 -7.70 -30.06
C LEU A 26 0.39 -6.52 -29.25
N ILE A 27 0.95 -6.81 -28.08
CA ILE A 27 1.61 -5.78 -27.25
C ILE A 27 2.85 -5.22 -27.94
N ASP A 28 3.71 -6.06 -28.54
CA ASP A 28 4.91 -5.60 -29.25
C ASP A 28 4.56 -4.72 -30.45
N GLU A 29 3.53 -5.09 -31.23
CA GLU A 29 3.04 -4.30 -32.35
C GLU A 29 2.53 -2.94 -31.89
N PHE A 30 1.75 -2.91 -30.81
CA PHE A 30 1.27 -1.67 -30.18
C PHE A 30 2.43 -0.81 -29.67
N CYS A 31 3.36 -1.37 -28.88
CA CYS A 31 4.48 -0.61 -28.33
C CYS A 31 5.43 -0.12 -29.41
N ALA A 32 5.67 -0.91 -30.46
CA ALA A 32 6.49 -0.48 -31.59
C ALA A 32 5.82 0.67 -32.37
N TYR A 33 4.49 0.68 -32.45
CA TYR A 33 3.73 1.76 -33.07
C TYR A 33 3.73 3.05 -32.23
N GLU A 34 3.45 2.96 -30.93
CA GLU A 34 3.31 4.12 -30.05
C GLU A 34 4.66 4.68 -29.55
N TYR A 35 5.62 3.82 -29.23
CA TYR A 35 6.88 4.21 -28.56
C TYR A 35 8.13 3.97 -29.40
N ALA A 36 8.00 3.39 -30.60
CA ALA A 36 9.13 2.95 -31.41
C ALA A 36 10.08 1.99 -30.66
N SER A 37 9.55 1.23 -29.70
CA SER A 37 10.27 0.25 -28.88
C SER A 37 9.43 -1.01 -28.67
N GLN A 38 10.10 -2.15 -28.49
CA GLN A 38 9.43 -3.39 -28.09
C GLN A 38 9.07 -3.36 -26.60
N ALA A 39 8.08 -4.16 -26.22
CA ALA A 39 7.73 -4.33 -24.82
C ALA A 39 8.75 -5.24 -24.12
N ASP A 40 8.92 -5.04 -22.82
CA ASP A 40 9.74 -5.91 -21.98
C ASP A 40 8.86 -6.99 -21.34
N PHE A 41 9.10 -8.24 -21.72
CA PHE A 41 8.39 -9.41 -21.21
C PHE A 41 9.18 -10.20 -20.16
N SER A 42 10.23 -9.60 -19.58
CA SER A 42 11.04 -10.25 -18.54
C SER A 42 10.23 -10.58 -17.28
N ASP A 43 9.19 -9.79 -17.00
CA ASP A 43 8.21 -10.00 -15.93
C ASP A 43 6.79 -10.11 -16.50
N LEU A 44 6.28 -11.34 -16.63
CA LEU A 44 4.95 -11.59 -17.17
C LEU A 44 3.81 -11.21 -16.22
N SER A 45 4.11 -11.02 -14.94
CA SER A 45 3.13 -10.52 -13.97
C SER A 45 2.93 -9.01 -14.08
N ARG A 46 3.82 -8.31 -14.80
CA ARG A 46 3.82 -6.85 -14.90
C ARG A 46 4.54 -6.34 -16.16
N VAL A 47 3.92 -6.55 -17.32
CA VAL A 47 4.41 -6.06 -18.61
C VAL A 47 3.93 -4.62 -18.81
N SER A 48 4.84 -3.65 -18.90
CA SER A 48 4.48 -2.26 -19.15
C SER A 48 4.05 -2.06 -20.60
N ILE A 49 2.83 -1.54 -20.81
CA ILE A 49 2.27 -1.32 -22.15
C ILE A 49 2.06 0.15 -22.47
N ALA A 50 1.81 1.00 -21.47
CA ALA A 50 1.69 2.43 -21.70
C ALA A 50 2.24 3.28 -20.57
N TYR A 51 2.80 4.44 -20.93
CA TYR A 51 3.29 5.44 -20.00
C TYR A 51 3.02 6.84 -20.55
N THR A 52 2.44 7.71 -19.73
CA THR A 52 2.17 9.11 -20.09
C THR A 52 2.04 9.98 -18.84
N THR A 53 1.73 11.27 -19.04
CA THR A 53 1.36 12.20 -17.97
C THR A 53 -0.04 12.74 -18.22
N VAL A 54 -0.81 12.96 -17.15
CA VAL A 54 -2.21 13.43 -17.21
C VAL A 54 -2.45 14.62 -16.29
N GLY A 55 -3.39 15.48 -16.68
CA GLY A 55 -3.78 16.68 -15.93
C GLY A 55 -2.73 17.80 -15.96
N ASP A 56 -3.05 18.91 -15.29
CA ASP A 56 -2.21 20.12 -15.26
C ASP A 56 -0.93 19.95 -14.42
N GLU A 57 -0.90 18.97 -13.52
CA GLU A 57 0.23 18.68 -12.63
C GLU A 57 1.19 17.62 -13.21
N ASP A 58 1.08 17.28 -14.51
CA ASP A 58 1.90 16.28 -15.21
C ASP A 58 2.00 14.94 -14.45
N ILE A 59 0.87 14.44 -13.94
CA ILE A 59 0.83 13.27 -13.07
C ILE A 59 1.16 12.01 -13.88
N PRO A 60 2.16 11.20 -13.50
CA PRO A 60 2.56 10.04 -14.29
C PRO A 60 1.49 8.94 -14.22
N LEU A 61 1.05 8.49 -15.39
CA LEU A 61 0.16 7.34 -15.58
C LEU A 61 0.98 6.18 -16.17
N GLN A 62 0.89 5.01 -15.54
CA GLN A 62 1.47 3.76 -16.04
C GLN A 62 0.37 2.72 -16.21
N VAL A 63 0.46 1.94 -17.29
CA VAL A 63 -0.44 0.83 -17.55
C VAL A 63 0.37 -0.44 -17.76
N HIS A 64 -0.04 -1.49 -17.04
CA HIS A 64 0.63 -2.79 -17.03
C HIS A 64 -0.37 -3.90 -17.36
N VAL A 65 0.11 -4.96 -18.00
CA VAL A 65 -0.63 -6.22 -18.19
C VAL A 65 -0.01 -7.27 -17.29
N ASP A 66 -0.85 -7.94 -16.52
CA ASP A 66 -0.49 -9.13 -15.75
C ASP A 66 -1.04 -10.37 -16.47
N PHE A 67 -0.15 -11.12 -17.11
CA PHE A 67 -0.50 -12.35 -17.83
C PHE A 67 -0.71 -13.54 -16.91
N GLU A 68 -0.17 -13.53 -15.69
CA GLU A 68 -0.37 -14.60 -14.71
C GLU A 68 -1.72 -14.44 -14.00
N GLY A 69 -2.10 -13.19 -13.73
CA GLY A 69 -3.36 -12.79 -13.12
C GLY A 69 -4.48 -12.51 -14.11
N TYR A 70 -4.23 -12.47 -15.42
CA TYR A 70 -5.20 -12.12 -16.48
C TYR A 70 -5.89 -10.78 -16.23
N LYS A 71 -5.12 -9.70 -16.04
CA LYS A 71 -5.67 -8.37 -15.76
C LYS A 71 -4.85 -7.26 -16.41
N ILE A 72 -5.49 -6.10 -16.58
CA ILE A 72 -4.83 -4.84 -16.90
C ILE A 72 -4.90 -3.94 -15.67
N GLU A 73 -3.77 -3.38 -15.26
CA GLU A 73 -3.66 -2.51 -14.10
C GLU A 73 -3.19 -1.13 -14.53
N ARG A 74 -3.86 -0.11 -14.02
CA ARG A 74 -3.48 1.29 -14.21
C ARG A 74 -3.00 1.86 -12.89
N GLU A 75 -1.89 2.57 -12.93
CA GLU A 75 -1.32 3.25 -11.79
C GLU A 75 -1.15 4.74 -12.09
N LEU A 76 -1.66 5.58 -11.21
CA LEU A 76 -1.55 7.03 -11.30
C LEU A 76 -0.69 7.52 -10.13
N ASP A 77 0.39 8.24 -10.43
CA ASP A 77 1.40 8.65 -9.44
C ASP A 77 2.00 7.47 -8.65
N GLY A 78 2.19 6.32 -9.33
CA GLY A 78 2.68 5.08 -8.72
C GLY A 78 1.70 4.42 -7.74
N LYS A 79 0.45 4.90 -7.66
CA LYS A 79 -0.63 4.31 -6.85
C LYS A 79 -1.63 3.59 -7.74
N PRO A 80 -2.18 2.44 -7.33
CA PRO A 80 -3.22 1.77 -8.09
C PRO A 80 -4.43 2.69 -8.35
N LEU A 81 -4.76 2.89 -9.62
CA LEU A 81 -5.93 3.65 -10.06
C LEU A 81 -7.12 2.70 -10.21
N ASP A 82 -6.97 1.69 -11.07
CA ASP A 82 -7.95 0.61 -11.27
C ASP A 82 -7.29 -0.64 -11.84
N ALA A 83 -8.06 -1.73 -11.85
CA ALA A 83 -7.69 -2.97 -12.49
C ALA A 83 -8.91 -3.56 -13.21
N ARG A 84 -8.72 -4.02 -14.45
CA ARG A 84 -9.71 -4.78 -15.21
C ARG A 84 -9.30 -6.25 -15.23
N GLN A 85 -10.15 -7.10 -14.66
CA GLN A 85 -9.88 -8.52 -14.44
C GLN A 85 -10.64 -9.39 -15.43
N TYR A 86 -9.96 -10.40 -16.00
CA TYR A 86 -10.54 -11.36 -16.93
C TYR A 86 -10.46 -12.78 -16.37
N SER A 87 -11.31 -13.67 -16.86
CA SER A 87 -11.37 -15.06 -16.41
C SER A 87 -10.32 -15.95 -17.09
N SER A 88 -9.77 -15.51 -18.22
CA SER A 88 -8.76 -16.24 -18.98
C SER A 88 -7.92 -15.33 -19.87
N LEU A 89 -6.76 -15.84 -20.30
CA LEU A 89 -5.90 -15.16 -21.27
C LEU A 89 -6.60 -14.90 -22.61
N GLN A 90 -7.46 -15.82 -23.07
CA GLN A 90 -8.25 -15.61 -24.29
C GLN A 90 -9.16 -14.39 -24.17
N GLU A 91 -9.87 -14.27 -23.05
CA GLU A 91 -10.80 -13.17 -22.81
C GLU A 91 -10.07 -11.83 -22.69
N LEU A 92 -8.89 -11.80 -22.05
CA LEU A 92 -8.01 -10.62 -22.02
C LEU A 92 -7.57 -10.21 -23.43
N ILE A 93 -7.21 -11.18 -24.28
CA ILE A 93 -6.81 -10.91 -25.67
C ILE A 93 -7.98 -10.30 -26.45
N GLU A 94 -9.14 -10.95 -26.43
CA GLU A 94 -10.30 -10.57 -27.24
C GLU A 94 -10.90 -9.23 -26.82
N ASN A 95 -10.95 -8.93 -25.51
CA ASN A 95 -11.60 -7.72 -25.02
C ASN A 95 -10.66 -6.52 -24.85
N GLU A 96 -9.35 -6.74 -24.68
CA GLU A 96 -8.40 -5.63 -24.49
C GLU A 96 -7.29 -5.64 -25.54
N LEU A 97 -6.53 -6.74 -25.69
CA LEU A 97 -5.27 -6.70 -26.45
C LEU A 97 -5.47 -6.57 -27.97
N GLU A 98 -6.56 -7.12 -28.52
CA GLU A 98 -6.89 -6.98 -29.95
C GLU A 98 -7.31 -5.54 -30.33
N GLY A 99 -7.77 -4.76 -29.35
CA GLY A 99 -8.30 -3.41 -29.53
C GLY A 99 -7.48 -2.33 -28.82
N LEU A 100 -6.19 -2.56 -28.56
CA LEU A 100 -5.34 -1.62 -27.84
C LEU A 100 -5.35 -0.25 -28.51
N ASP A 101 -5.87 0.73 -27.78
CA ASP A 101 -5.88 2.13 -28.17
C ASP A 101 -5.25 2.97 -27.06
N PHE A 102 -4.22 3.75 -27.42
CA PHE A 102 -3.50 4.55 -26.45
C PHE A 102 -4.41 5.60 -25.78
N GLN A 103 -5.37 6.18 -26.50
CA GLN A 103 -6.28 7.18 -25.95
C GLN A 103 -7.20 6.56 -24.91
N GLU A 104 -7.68 5.33 -25.14
CA GLU A 104 -8.47 4.58 -24.16
C GLU A 104 -7.66 4.19 -22.92
N LEU A 105 -6.44 3.70 -23.10
CA LEU A 105 -5.55 3.36 -21.97
C LEU A 105 -5.19 4.59 -21.13
N ALA A 106 -4.90 5.71 -21.81
CA ALA A 106 -4.53 6.98 -21.19
C ALA A 106 -5.73 7.79 -20.67
N ALA A 107 -6.97 7.36 -20.93
CA ALA A 107 -8.16 8.06 -20.49
C ALA A 107 -8.28 8.02 -18.96
N VAL A 108 -8.04 9.16 -18.32
CA VAL A 108 -8.27 9.39 -16.90
C VAL A 108 -9.24 10.57 -16.77
N SER A 109 -10.29 10.38 -16.00
CA SER A 109 -11.29 11.42 -15.74
C SER A 109 -10.76 12.48 -14.77
N ASP A 110 -11.29 13.70 -14.87
CA ASP A 110 -10.99 14.77 -13.91
C ASP A 110 -11.28 14.33 -12.47
N ALA A 111 -12.31 13.51 -12.24
CA ALA A 111 -12.67 13.00 -10.93
C ALA A 111 -11.57 12.08 -10.34
N GLU A 112 -10.98 11.22 -11.17
CA GLU A 112 -9.86 10.34 -10.79
C GLU A 112 -8.59 11.15 -10.49
N ILE A 113 -8.27 12.13 -11.33
CA ILE A 113 -7.16 13.07 -11.12
C ILE A 113 -7.34 13.81 -9.79
N GLN A 114 -8.52 14.39 -9.55
CA GLN A 114 -8.81 15.11 -8.31
C GLN A 114 -8.78 14.20 -7.08
N ALA A 115 -9.24 12.95 -7.20
CA ALA A 115 -9.17 11.98 -6.11
C ALA A 115 -7.72 11.62 -5.76
N ALA A 116 -6.86 11.40 -6.76
CA ALA A 116 -5.44 11.12 -6.57
C ALA A 116 -4.72 12.31 -5.90
N LEU A 117 -4.95 13.52 -6.40
CA LEU A 117 -4.39 14.75 -5.82
C LEU A 117 -4.89 15.01 -4.40
N ALA A 118 -6.18 14.78 -4.12
CA ALA A 118 -6.73 14.92 -2.77
C ALA A 118 -6.14 13.88 -1.81
N SER A 119 -5.93 12.64 -2.27
CA SER A 119 -5.28 11.58 -1.51
C SER A 119 -3.83 11.95 -1.19
N ALA A 120 -3.05 12.39 -2.19
CA ALA A 120 -1.67 12.84 -2.02
C ALA A 120 -1.57 14.04 -1.04
N LYS A 121 -2.43 15.05 -1.18
CA LYS A 121 -2.52 16.20 -0.26
C LYS A 121 -2.84 15.76 1.17
N LYS A 122 -3.74 14.80 1.35
CA LYS A 122 -4.07 14.24 2.67
C LYS A 122 -2.90 13.49 3.29
N GLU A 123 -2.15 12.72 2.50
CA GLU A 123 -0.94 12.02 2.97
C GLU A 123 0.17 12.99 3.35
N ALA A 124 0.45 13.99 2.52
CA ALA A 124 1.40 15.06 2.85
C ALA A 124 1.00 15.80 4.14
N ALA A 125 -0.30 16.10 4.31
CA ALA A 125 -0.80 16.71 5.53
C ALA A 125 -0.56 15.83 6.77
N PHE A 126 -0.72 14.51 6.69
CA PHE A 126 -0.43 13.63 7.84
C PHE A 126 1.04 13.58 8.23
N ALA A 127 1.95 13.62 7.25
CA ALA A 127 3.39 13.63 7.51
C ALA A 127 3.88 14.92 8.17
N GLU A 128 3.26 16.06 7.82
CA GLU A 128 3.62 17.38 8.39
C GLU A 128 2.89 17.70 9.70
N LEU A 129 1.81 16.99 10.01
CA LEU A 129 1.09 17.18 11.26
C LEU A 129 1.96 16.71 12.44
N PRO A 130 2.33 17.59 13.39
CA PRO A 130 3.14 17.20 14.54
C PRO A 130 2.34 16.35 15.54
N VAL A 131 3.05 15.57 16.36
CA VAL A 131 2.43 14.86 17.48
C VAL A 131 2.12 15.84 18.62
N TYR A 132 0.84 16.00 18.94
CA TYR A 132 0.42 16.76 20.12
C TYR A 132 0.72 15.95 21.40
N ARG A 133 1.64 16.45 22.23
CA ARG A 133 2.22 15.70 23.37
C ARG A 133 1.40 15.78 24.67
N GLN A 134 0.48 16.73 24.78
CA GLN A 134 -0.33 16.92 25.98
C GLN A 134 -1.65 16.15 25.91
N ASN A 135 -2.33 15.99 27.05
CA ASN A 135 -3.62 15.30 27.09
C ASN A 135 -4.81 16.24 26.73
N ALA A 136 -6.01 15.64 26.59
CA ALA A 136 -7.21 16.37 26.20
C ALA A 136 -7.66 17.43 27.23
N ALA A 137 -7.37 17.20 28.52
CA ALA A 137 -7.70 18.15 29.59
C ALA A 137 -6.88 19.43 29.46
N TYR A 138 -5.55 19.28 29.30
CA TYR A 138 -4.65 20.40 29.03
C TYR A 138 -5.08 21.17 27.77
N ALA A 139 -5.35 20.46 26.68
CA ALA A 139 -5.77 21.07 25.42
C ALA A 139 -7.06 21.90 25.58
N ARG A 140 -8.02 21.42 26.38
CA ARG A 140 -9.25 22.16 26.67
C ARG A 140 -8.99 23.43 27.49
N GLU A 141 -8.14 23.34 28.51
CA GLU A 141 -7.79 24.48 29.37
C GLU A 141 -7.05 25.59 28.60
N HIS A 142 -6.31 25.22 27.56
CA HIS A 142 -5.49 26.15 26.77
C HIS A 142 -6.11 26.55 25.42
N GLY A 143 -7.31 26.05 25.10
CA GLY A 143 -7.99 26.35 23.83
C GLY A 143 -7.39 25.65 22.61
N GLU A 144 -6.58 24.61 22.82
CA GLU A 144 -5.85 23.84 21.81
C GLU A 144 -6.58 22.53 21.43
N LEU A 145 -7.86 22.42 21.80
CA LEU A 145 -8.63 21.17 21.68
C LEU A 145 -8.71 20.64 20.24
N GLU A 146 -8.82 21.52 19.25
CA GLU A 146 -8.84 21.11 17.84
C GLU A 146 -7.48 20.55 17.39
N GLN A 147 -6.36 21.13 17.85
CA GLN A 147 -5.02 20.61 17.54
C GLN A 147 -4.84 19.21 18.14
N TYR A 148 -5.27 19.01 19.38
CA TYR A 148 -5.32 17.70 20.01
C TYR A 148 -6.17 16.71 19.19
N ARG A 149 -7.39 17.09 18.80
CA ARG A 149 -8.31 16.21 18.04
C ARG A 149 -7.71 15.77 16.71
N VAL A 150 -7.16 16.71 15.95
CA VAL A 150 -6.53 16.43 14.65
C VAL A 150 -5.32 15.52 14.83
N SER A 151 -4.43 15.81 15.78
CA SER A 151 -3.27 14.94 16.06
C SER A 151 -3.69 13.56 16.57
N HIS A 152 -4.72 13.47 17.40
CA HIS A 152 -5.23 12.20 17.91
C HIS A 152 -5.82 11.34 16.79
N GLN A 153 -6.60 11.94 15.89
CA GLN A 153 -7.11 11.25 14.70
C GLN A 153 -5.98 10.75 13.81
N ALA A 154 -4.91 11.53 13.67
CA ALA A 154 -3.72 11.10 12.93
C ALA A 154 -2.98 9.93 13.61
N ASN A 155 -2.97 9.85 14.96
CA ASN A 155 -2.44 8.69 15.68
C ASN A 155 -3.27 7.42 15.40
N ILE A 156 -4.60 7.53 15.40
CA ILE A 156 -5.50 6.42 15.06
C ILE A 156 -5.27 5.96 13.62
N ALA A 157 -5.20 6.90 12.66
CA ALA A 157 -4.93 6.57 11.26
C ALA A 157 -3.53 5.94 11.08
N CYS A 158 -2.54 6.38 11.86
CA CYS A 158 -1.20 5.79 11.87
C CYS A 158 -1.23 4.34 12.41
N LYS A 159 -1.95 4.09 13.51
CA LYS A 159 -2.21 2.73 14.02
C LYS A 159 -2.79 1.84 12.93
N GLU A 160 -3.88 2.27 12.30
CA GLU A 160 -4.57 1.49 11.26
C GLU A 160 -3.66 1.19 10.07
N ALA A 161 -2.83 2.17 9.66
CA ALA A 161 -1.86 1.96 8.60
C ALA A 161 -0.75 0.97 8.98
N ILE A 162 -0.31 0.94 10.24
CA ILE A 162 0.64 -0.06 10.74
C ILE A 162 0.00 -1.46 10.66
N GLU A 163 -1.24 -1.61 11.13
CA GLU A 163 -1.98 -2.88 11.10
C GLU A 163 -2.13 -3.40 9.68
N GLN A 164 -2.64 -2.56 8.78
CA GLN A 164 -2.80 -2.88 7.38
C GLN A 164 -1.47 -3.24 6.71
N SER A 165 -0.40 -2.48 7.00
CA SER A 165 0.93 -2.73 6.44
C SER A 165 1.50 -4.08 6.91
N ILE A 166 1.30 -4.44 8.18
CA ILE A 166 1.68 -5.76 8.69
C ILE A 166 0.90 -6.87 7.97
N ASP A 167 -0.42 -6.74 7.90
CA ASP A 167 -1.30 -7.77 7.32
C ASP A 167 -0.99 -8.02 5.83
N GLN A 168 -0.69 -6.97 5.07
CA GLN A 168 -0.40 -7.06 3.63
C GLN A 168 1.01 -7.59 3.33
N ASN A 169 1.97 -7.43 4.24
CA ASN A 169 3.39 -7.69 3.95
C ASN A 169 3.95 -8.85 4.79
N TYR A 170 3.09 -9.67 5.39
CA TYR A 170 3.46 -10.86 6.14
C TYR A 170 3.13 -12.15 5.37
N ASP A 171 4.16 -12.93 5.02
CA ASP A 171 4.02 -14.17 4.23
C ASP A 171 3.73 -15.43 5.08
N GLY A 172 3.41 -15.26 6.36
CA GLY A 172 3.26 -16.37 7.32
C GLY A 172 4.55 -16.76 8.04
N ARG A 173 5.71 -16.23 7.63
CA ARG A 173 7.02 -16.50 8.27
C ARG A 173 7.84 -15.23 8.52
N ARG A 174 7.77 -14.24 7.64
CA ARG A 174 8.59 -13.04 7.65
C ARG A 174 7.76 -11.83 7.27
N LEU A 175 8.06 -10.71 7.93
CA LEU A 175 7.61 -9.39 7.51
C LEU A 175 8.55 -8.88 6.42
N ALA A 176 8.03 -8.42 5.29
CA ALA A 176 8.84 -7.95 4.17
C ALA A 176 9.74 -6.76 4.59
N LYS A 177 10.92 -6.65 3.97
CA LYS A 177 11.76 -5.45 4.11
C LYS A 177 11.03 -4.25 3.47
N GLY A 178 11.30 -3.05 3.97
CA GLY A 178 10.58 -1.82 3.63
C GLY A 178 9.14 -1.67 4.14
N THR A 179 8.56 -2.65 4.86
CA THR A 179 7.18 -2.55 5.39
C THR A 179 6.95 -1.31 6.27
N ALA A 180 7.88 -1.00 7.18
CA ALA A 180 7.79 0.20 8.01
C ALA A 180 7.96 1.51 7.23
N ASP A 181 8.81 1.51 6.20
CA ASP A 181 9.18 2.71 5.42
C ASP A 181 7.95 3.37 4.79
N LYS A 182 7.01 2.57 4.27
CA LYS A 182 5.76 3.06 3.69
C LYS A 182 4.94 3.87 4.70
N VAL A 183 4.87 3.40 5.94
CA VAL A 183 4.12 4.08 7.01
C VAL A 183 4.90 5.29 7.52
N MET A 184 6.23 5.19 7.61
CA MET A 184 7.13 6.28 8.00
C MET A 184 7.05 7.45 7.02
N GLN A 185 7.02 7.19 5.72
CA GLN A 185 6.86 8.21 4.68
C GLN A 185 5.51 8.92 4.80
N LYS A 186 4.45 8.19 5.13
CA LYS A 186 3.08 8.72 5.19
C LYS A 186 2.76 9.53 6.46
N PHE A 187 3.31 9.14 7.60
CA PHE A 187 2.97 9.73 8.91
C PHE A 187 4.12 10.45 9.60
N GLY A 188 5.33 10.36 9.04
CA GLY A 188 6.55 10.88 9.65
C GLY A 188 7.07 9.99 10.79
N PRO A 189 8.40 9.96 11.00
CA PRO A 189 9.02 9.08 11.99
C PRO A 189 8.59 9.38 13.42
N GLU A 190 8.36 10.65 13.76
CA GLU A 190 7.93 11.03 15.11
C GLU A 190 6.61 10.35 15.50
N ARG A 191 5.60 10.39 14.62
CA ARG A 191 4.27 9.85 14.90
C ARG A 191 4.27 8.33 14.96
N VAL A 192 4.93 7.68 14.01
CA VAL A 192 5.03 6.21 13.99
C VAL A 192 5.72 5.72 15.26
N MET A 193 6.83 6.35 15.66
CA MET A 193 7.52 6.01 16.90
C MET A 193 6.66 6.26 18.14
N TYR A 194 5.89 7.34 18.17
CA TYR A 194 4.99 7.63 19.29
C TYR A 194 3.90 6.57 19.47
N VAL A 195 3.23 6.20 18.38
CA VAL A 195 2.19 5.15 18.37
C VAL A 195 2.76 3.78 18.77
N LEU A 196 3.92 3.42 18.23
CA LEU A 196 4.59 2.16 18.56
C LEU A 196 5.07 2.11 20.01
N ALA A 197 5.63 3.21 20.52
CA ALA A 197 6.07 3.28 21.91
C ALA A 197 4.88 3.10 22.87
N TYR A 198 3.76 3.81 22.64
CA TYR A 198 2.57 3.63 23.48
C TYR A 198 2.02 2.21 23.40
N THR A 199 1.98 1.63 22.20
CA THR A 199 1.56 0.23 22.01
C THR A 199 2.37 -0.73 22.87
N ILE A 200 3.71 -0.58 22.90
CA ILE A 200 4.58 -1.42 23.71
C ILE A 200 4.40 -1.12 25.21
N GLN A 201 4.22 0.14 25.61
CA GLN A 201 3.94 0.47 27.01
C GLN A 201 2.66 -0.22 27.51
N GLN A 202 1.59 -0.21 26.70
CA GLN A 202 0.32 -0.87 27.02
C GLN A 202 0.41 -2.39 26.98
N LYS A 203 1.19 -2.96 26.05
CA LYS A 203 1.40 -4.41 25.91
C LYS A 203 2.70 -4.89 26.57
N GLY A 204 3.26 -4.13 27.51
CA GLY A 204 4.58 -4.40 28.09
C GLY A 204 4.68 -5.74 28.84
N TRP A 205 3.53 -6.28 29.24
CA TRP A 205 3.39 -7.60 29.85
C TRP A 205 3.61 -8.76 28.86
N ASP A 206 3.45 -8.52 27.56
CA ASP A 206 3.56 -9.57 26.54
C ASP A 206 5.02 -9.94 26.29
N GLY A 207 5.35 -11.23 26.49
CA GLY A 207 6.72 -11.75 26.38
C GLY A 207 7.28 -11.78 24.96
N ARG A 208 6.46 -11.55 23.92
CA ARG A 208 6.89 -11.57 22.52
C ARG A 208 7.64 -10.31 22.09
N PHE A 209 7.47 -9.20 22.80
CA PHE A 209 8.24 -7.99 22.54
C PHE A 209 9.67 -8.14 23.06
N HIS A 210 10.64 -7.79 22.21
CA HIS A 210 12.05 -7.87 22.57
C HIS A 210 12.37 -6.86 23.70
N PRO A 211 13.21 -7.22 24.70
CA PRO A 211 13.56 -6.31 25.81
C PRO A 211 14.06 -4.94 25.36
N TYR A 212 14.92 -4.91 24.35
CA TYR A 212 15.43 -3.67 23.73
C TYR A 212 14.32 -2.72 23.23
N ASN A 213 13.21 -3.25 22.69
CA ASN A 213 12.08 -2.44 22.25
C ASN A 213 11.24 -1.96 23.44
N LYS A 214 11.10 -2.78 24.49
CA LYS A 214 10.46 -2.37 25.74
C LYS A 214 11.22 -1.26 26.44
N ASP A 215 12.53 -1.37 26.53
CA ASP A 215 13.39 -0.38 27.18
C ASP A 215 13.31 0.96 26.44
N TRP A 216 13.38 0.93 25.11
CA TRP A 216 13.16 2.12 24.29
C TRP A 216 11.76 2.72 24.49
N ALA A 217 10.70 1.90 24.42
CA ALA A 217 9.33 2.40 24.55
C ALA A 217 9.11 3.13 25.88
N ARG A 218 9.73 2.68 26.98
CA ARG A 218 9.68 3.35 28.29
C ARG A 218 10.35 4.74 28.32
N THR A 219 11.24 5.05 27.37
CA THR A 219 11.89 6.36 27.29
C THR A 219 10.99 7.45 26.69
N VAL A 220 9.91 7.05 26.00
CA VAL A 220 8.99 7.99 25.36
C VAL A 220 7.93 8.44 26.36
N ASP A 221 7.90 9.73 26.65
CA ASP A 221 6.89 10.32 27.54
C ASP A 221 5.54 10.44 26.83
N ILE A 222 4.53 9.80 27.41
CA ILE A 222 3.16 9.74 26.89
C ILE A 222 2.22 9.95 28.09
N PRO A 223 1.74 11.19 28.30
CA PRO A 223 0.90 11.50 29.45
C PRO A 223 -0.40 10.70 29.45
N PRO A 224 -0.87 10.24 30.63
CA PRO A 224 -2.20 9.66 30.77
C PRO A 224 -3.28 10.62 30.26
N ASN A 225 -4.28 10.06 29.58
CA ASN A 225 -5.34 10.82 28.93
C ASN A 225 -6.71 10.21 29.24
N PRO A 226 -7.11 10.19 30.53
CA PRO A 226 -8.41 9.68 30.93
C PRO A 226 -9.54 10.57 30.41
N ASP A 227 -10.62 9.96 29.96
CA ASP A 227 -11.88 10.66 29.70
C ASP A 227 -12.66 10.95 30.99
N SER A 228 -13.85 11.55 30.85
CA SER A 228 -14.72 11.88 31.98
C SER A 228 -15.21 10.67 32.79
N PHE A 229 -15.05 9.45 32.24
CA PHE A 229 -15.41 8.18 32.88
C PHE A 229 -14.17 7.42 33.39
N GLY A 230 -12.97 7.97 33.22
CA GLY A 230 -11.71 7.34 33.62
C GLY A 230 -11.14 6.35 32.60
N PHE A 231 -11.72 6.27 31.39
CA PHE A 231 -11.17 5.45 30.31
C PHE A 231 -9.97 6.14 29.66
N GLU A 232 -8.86 5.42 29.51
CA GLU A 232 -7.64 5.92 28.88
C GLU A 232 -7.84 6.05 27.36
N ARG A 233 -7.95 7.29 26.85
CA ARG A 233 -8.18 7.59 25.43
C ARG A 233 -7.03 7.15 24.55
N ASN A 234 -5.81 7.15 25.08
CA ASN A 234 -4.66 6.77 24.28
C ASN A 234 -4.74 5.30 23.81
N CYS A 235 -5.55 4.46 24.48
CA CYS A 235 -5.83 3.09 24.03
C CYS A 235 -6.44 3.02 22.62
N GLU A 236 -7.08 4.08 22.12
CA GLU A 236 -7.66 4.17 20.78
C GLU A 236 -6.60 4.03 19.67
N PHE A 237 -5.34 4.37 19.94
CA PHE A 237 -4.23 4.24 18.98
C PHE A 237 -3.23 3.12 19.32
N VAL A 238 -3.62 2.14 20.15
CA VAL A 238 -2.80 0.93 20.38
C VAL A 238 -2.94 -0.03 19.21
N VAL A 239 -1.84 -0.40 18.56
CA VAL A 239 -1.82 -1.36 17.43
C VAL A 239 -2.35 -2.71 17.87
N ASP A 240 -3.44 -3.14 17.24
CA ASP A 240 -4.15 -4.40 17.45
C ASP A 240 -3.72 -5.46 16.43
N SER A 241 -2.42 -5.75 16.39
CA SER A 241 -1.85 -6.89 15.68
C SER A 241 -1.17 -7.85 16.65
N HIS A 242 -0.77 -9.03 16.15
CA HIS A 242 -0.04 -10.01 16.93
C HIS A 242 1.27 -9.41 17.47
N ALA A 243 1.49 -9.47 18.79
CA ALA A 243 2.60 -8.77 19.44
C ALA A 243 3.99 -9.08 18.85
N GLY A 244 4.22 -10.31 18.39
CA GLY A 244 5.46 -10.67 17.70
C GLY A 244 5.63 -10.00 16.33
N LEU A 245 4.54 -9.77 15.59
CA LEU A 245 4.57 -9.06 14.31
C LEU A 245 4.76 -7.56 14.54
N THR A 246 4.09 -7.01 15.56
CA THR A 246 4.32 -5.63 15.99
C THR A 246 5.77 -5.43 16.41
N ASP A 247 6.39 -6.36 17.15
CA ASP A 247 7.81 -6.27 17.53
C ASP A 247 8.77 -6.32 16.33
N LEU A 248 8.47 -7.13 15.31
CA LEU A 248 9.20 -7.14 14.05
C LEU A 248 9.09 -5.79 13.33
N PHE A 249 7.87 -5.24 13.22
CA PHE A 249 7.63 -3.93 12.62
C PHE A 249 8.37 -2.82 13.38
N VAL A 250 8.33 -2.82 14.72
CA VAL A 250 9.06 -1.86 15.57
C VAL A 250 10.56 -1.97 15.32
N SER A 251 11.09 -3.18 15.27
CA SER A 251 12.52 -3.42 15.04
C SER A 251 12.96 -2.94 13.67
N GLN A 252 12.08 -3.01 12.67
CA GLN A 252 12.32 -2.46 11.34
C GLN A 252 12.27 -0.92 11.36
N ALA A 253 11.16 -0.35 11.84
CA ALA A 253 10.96 1.09 12.01
C ALA A 253 12.15 1.78 12.69
N ARG A 254 12.69 1.17 13.75
CA ARG A 254 13.81 1.71 14.54
C ARG A 254 15.18 1.60 13.88
N ARG A 255 15.32 0.92 12.75
CA ARG A 255 16.56 0.91 11.96
C ARG A 255 16.62 2.06 10.96
N GLU A 256 15.47 2.63 10.63
CA GLU A 256 15.34 3.72 9.65
C GLU A 256 15.55 5.12 10.25
N VAL A 257 15.80 5.21 11.57
CA VAL A 257 16.00 6.44 12.35
C VAL A 257 17.30 6.37 13.11
#